data_AF-A0A3C0IFK0-F1
#
_entry.id   AF-A0A3C0IFK0-F1
#
_cell.length_a   1.000
_cell.length_b   1.000
_cell.length_c   1.000
_cell.angle_alpha   90.00
_cell.angle_beta   90.00
_cell.angle_gamma   90.00
#
_symmetry.space_group_name_H-M   'P 1'
#
loop_
_entity.id
_entity.type
_entity.pdbx_description
1 polymer ?
#
loop_
_entity_poly.entity_id
_entity_poly.type
_entity_poly.pdbx_seq_one_letter_code
_entity_poly.pdbx_strand_id
1 'polypeptide(L)'
;MIIPALSVYEEVCLVELNLGVRLDAVEEFVGQFTNILQMNRADTATLLTSMGRLQGKKYLRFQIKDLQELNSVCLQVQDFMEDKGFEFLDQAMELAYLDVLINGQSHIPSPYIYNQTYRCMRGLYIAKLNQNPSYQRIVQDYKTLVAQSNATDQQRKAFERICQYLEVFSVN
;
A
#
# COMPACT_ATOMS: atom_id res chain seq x y z
N MET A 1 -5.71 4.88 8.93
CA MET A 1 -5.04 6.19 8.74
C MET A 1 -5.68 6.89 7.55
N ILE A 2 -5.97 8.19 7.66
CA ILE A 2 -6.46 9.03 6.57
C ILE A 2 -5.40 10.11 6.31
N ILE A 3 -4.90 10.20 5.09
CA ILE A 3 -3.77 11.07 4.73
C ILE A 3 -4.16 11.95 3.53
N PRO A 4 -4.44 13.24 3.72
CA PRO A 4 -4.60 14.17 2.62
C PRO A 4 -3.22 14.49 2.02
N ALA A 5 -3.07 14.28 0.71
CA ALA A 5 -1.92 14.75 -0.06
C ALA A 5 -2.30 16.05 -0.76
N LEU A 6 -1.62 17.14 -0.41
CA LEU A 6 -1.90 18.50 -0.88
C LEU A 6 -0.90 18.91 -1.96
N SER A 7 -1.38 19.52 -3.03
CA SER A 7 -0.57 20.25 -4.01
C SER A 7 -1.12 21.66 -4.15
N VAL A 8 -0.44 22.64 -3.56
CA VAL A 8 -0.89 24.03 -3.48
C VAL A 8 -0.31 24.82 -4.65
N TYR A 9 -1.19 25.48 -5.41
CA TYR A 9 -0.88 26.43 -6.46
C TYR A 9 -1.47 27.79 -6.11
N GLU A 10 -1.15 28.82 -6.89
CA GLU A 10 -1.50 30.22 -6.60
C GLU A 10 -3.02 30.45 -6.41
N GLU A 11 -3.86 29.79 -7.20
CA GLU A 11 -5.32 29.97 -7.17
C GLU A 11 -6.09 28.69 -6.80
N VAL A 12 -5.40 27.56 -6.59
CA VAL A 12 -6.05 26.27 -6.37
C VAL A 12 -5.18 25.34 -5.51
N CYS A 13 -5.84 24.64 -4.59
CA CYS A 13 -5.27 23.52 -3.87
C CYS A 13 -5.84 22.21 -4.44
N LEU A 14 -4.96 21.32 -4.91
CA LEU A 14 -5.35 19.96 -5.27
C LEU A 14 -5.21 19.04 -4.06
N VAL A 15 -6.25 18.26 -3.79
CA VAL A 15 -6.27 17.31 -2.67
C VAL A 15 -6.53 15.90 -3.17
N GLU A 16 -5.63 14.98 -2.88
CA GLU A 16 -5.86 13.53 -3.02
C GLU A 16 -6.00 12.92 -1.63
N LEU A 17 -7.11 12.23 -1.37
CA LEU A 17 -7.32 11.54 -0.10
C LEU A 17 -6.79 10.11 -0.17
N ASN A 18 -5.87 9.76 0.73
CA ASN A 18 -5.35 8.40 0.88
C ASN A 18 -5.84 7.75 2.17
N LEU A 19 -6.13 6.46 2.09
CA LEU A 19 -6.46 5.58 3.19
C LEU A 19 -5.34 4.57 3.34
N GLY A 20 -4.91 4.34 4.57
CA GLY A 20 -3.85 3.39 4.84
C GLY A 20 -4.02 2.64 6.15
N VAL A 21 -3.51 1.42 6.15
CA VAL A 21 -3.39 0.55 7.32
C VAL A 21 -1.94 0.12 7.48
N ARG A 22 -1.58 -0.16 8.72
CA ARG A 22 -0.23 -0.54 9.11
C ARG A 22 -0.32 -1.78 9.98
N LEU A 23 0.34 -2.85 9.53
CA LEU A 23 0.65 -3.99 10.36
C LEU A 23 2.11 -3.88 10.78
N ASP A 24 2.34 -3.61 12.07
CA ASP A 24 3.69 -3.35 12.60
C ASP A 24 4.64 -4.49 12.30
N ALA A 25 4.21 -5.74 12.48
CA ALA A 25 5.01 -6.91 12.13
C ALA A 25 5.52 -6.88 10.69
N VAL A 26 4.69 -6.42 9.74
CA VAL A 26 5.05 -6.33 8.32
C VAL A 26 6.02 -5.19 8.06
N GLU A 27 5.73 -4.00 8.60
CA GLU A 27 6.58 -2.83 8.38
C GLU A 27 7.94 -2.95 9.07
N GLU A 28 7.98 -3.52 10.27
CA GLU A 28 9.23 -3.79 10.99
C GLU A 28 10.08 -4.82 10.27
N PHE A 29 9.47 -5.89 9.74
CA PHE A 29 10.19 -6.89 8.94
C PHE A 29 10.79 -6.26 7.69
N VAL A 30 9.98 -5.61 6.85
CA VAL A 30 10.46 -4.98 5.60
C VAL A 30 11.46 -3.86 5.90
N GLY A 31 11.28 -3.14 7.00
CA GLY A 31 12.18 -2.09 7.50
C GLY A 31 13.59 -2.56 7.87
N GLN A 32 13.82 -3.87 8.05
CA GLN A 32 15.17 -4.43 8.27
C GLN A 32 15.99 -4.57 6.99
N PHE A 33 15.31 -4.65 5.85
CA PHE A 33 15.96 -4.85 4.54
C PHE A 33 16.03 -3.56 3.72
N THR A 34 15.31 -2.53 4.14
CA THR A 34 15.15 -1.26 3.41
C THR A 34 15.79 -0.13 4.22
N ASN A 35 16.44 0.85 3.56
CA ASN A 35 17.04 2.01 4.26
C ASN A 35 15.97 3.06 4.61
N ILE A 36 14.80 2.63 5.07
CA ILE A 36 13.84 3.58 5.63
C ILE A 36 14.47 4.11 6.91
N LEU A 37 14.79 5.42 6.92
CA LEU A 37 15.35 6.11 8.07
C LEU A 37 14.47 5.83 9.29
N GLN A 38 15.09 5.57 10.44
CA GLN A 38 14.37 5.22 11.68
C GLN A 38 13.26 6.24 12.01
N MET A 39 13.51 7.53 11.73
CA MET A 39 12.54 8.62 11.95
C MET A 39 11.28 8.52 11.07
N ASN A 40 11.38 7.87 9.90
CA ASN A 40 10.26 7.73 8.96
C ASN A 40 9.52 6.41 9.16
N ARG A 41 9.94 5.57 10.11
CA ARG A 41 9.32 4.26 10.33
C ARG A 41 7.89 4.38 10.81
N ALA A 42 7.52 5.41 11.55
CA ALA A 42 6.14 5.62 12.02
C ALA A 42 5.18 5.98 10.87
N ASP A 43 5.70 6.59 9.80
CA ASP A 43 4.91 7.09 8.67
C ASP A 43 4.73 6.03 7.56
N THR A 44 5.25 4.82 7.75
CA THR A 44 5.05 3.75 6.77
C THR A 44 3.68 3.09 6.95
N ALA A 45 3.15 2.58 5.84
CA ALA A 45 1.91 1.86 5.80
C ALA A 45 2.09 0.56 5.02
N THR A 46 1.45 -0.50 5.50
CA THR A 46 1.41 -1.80 4.83
C THR A 46 0.60 -1.72 3.55
N LEU A 47 -0.51 -1.00 3.62
CA LEU A 47 -1.34 -0.65 2.48
C LEU A 47 -1.60 0.85 2.52
N LEU A 48 -1.40 1.51 1.38
CA LEU A 48 -1.77 2.91 1.17
C LEU A 48 -2.41 3.02 -0.22
N THR A 49 -3.67 3.44 -0.25
CA THR A 49 -4.47 3.57 -1.47
C THR A 49 -5.27 4.86 -1.46
N SER A 50 -5.63 5.41 -2.62
CA SER A 50 -6.49 6.60 -2.66
C SER A 50 -7.96 6.24 -2.63
N MET A 51 -8.77 7.15 -2.08
CA MET A 51 -10.22 7.14 -2.21
C MET A 51 -10.64 6.94 -3.68
N GLY A 52 -9.97 7.65 -4.61
CA GLY A 52 -10.20 7.49 -6.04
C GLY A 52 -10.04 6.05 -6.51
N ARG A 53 -8.95 5.36 -6.14
CA ARG A 53 -8.71 3.95 -6.51
C ARG A 53 -9.79 3.03 -5.94
N LEU A 54 -10.21 3.23 -4.69
CA LEU A 54 -11.29 2.46 -4.07
C LEU A 54 -12.65 2.68 -4.76
N GLN A 55 -12.85 3.84 -5.37
CA GLN A 55 -14.02 4.17 -6.18
C GLN A 55 -13.85 3.81 -7.67
N GLY A 56 -12.75 3.16 -8.08
CA GLY A 56 -12.44 2.86 -9.47
C GLY A 56 -12.10 4.08 -10.34
N LYS A 57 -11.94 5.27 -9.74
CA LYS A 57 -11.58 6.53 -10.38
C LYS A 57 -10.07 6.74 -10.30
N LYS A 58 -9.35 6.40 -11.38
CA LYS A 58 -7.91 6.68 -11.49
C LYS A 58 -7.66 8.19 -11.41
N TYR A 59 -6.76 8.60 -10.52
CA TYR A 59 -6.30 10.00 -10.35
C TYR A 59 -7.36 11.00 -9.86
N LEU A 60 -8.33 10.56 -9.04
CA LEU A 60 -9.25 11.48 -8.38
C LEU A 60 -8.46 12.48 -7.51
N ARG A 61 -8.56 13.76 -7.86
CA ARG A 61 -8.07 14.89 -7.07
C ARG A 61 -9.17 15.92 -6.97
N PHE A 62 -9.46 16.35 -5.77
CA PHE A 62 -10.36 17.47 -5.53
C PHE A 62 -9.63 18.77 -5.84
N GLN A 63 -10.31 19.71 -6.49
CA GLN A 63 -9.82 21.07 -6.68
C GLN A 63 -10.54 21.96 -5.68
N ILE A 64 -9.78 22.75 -4.92
CA ILE A 64 -10.29 23.63 -3.88
C ILE A 64 -9.72 25.02 -4.11
N LYS A 65 -10.58 25.96 -4.46
CA LYS A 65 -10.27 27.37 -4.72
C LYS A 65 -10.84 28.28 -3.63
N ASP A 66 -11.90 27.84 -2.97
CA ASP A 66 -12.57 28.60 -1.93
C ASP A 66 -13.14 27.71 -0.81
N LEU A 67 -13.74 28.35 0.19
CA LEU A 67 -14.32 27.68 1.35
C LEU A 67 -15.56 26.84 1.00
N GLN A 68 -16.31 27.22 -0.04
CA GLN A 68 -17.49 26.47 -0.46
C GLN A 68 -17.08 25.14 -1.10
N GLU A 69 -16.06 25.15 -1.96
CA GLU A 69 -15.47 23.94 -2.53
C GLU A 69 -14.87 23.04 -1.45
N LEU A 70 -14.18 23.62 -0.46
CA LEU A 70 -13.65 22.85 0.69
C LEU A 70 -14.78 22.12 1.43
N ASN A 71 -15.87 22.81 1.76
CA ASN A 71 -17.00 22.19 2.45
C ASN A 71 -17.65 21.07 1.62
N SER A 72 -17.79 21.27 0.31
CA SER A 72 -18.30 20.24 -0.60
C SER A 72 -17.40 18.99 -0.64
N VAL A 73 -16.07 19.19 -0.64
CA VAL A 73 -15.10 18.08 -0.58
C VAL A 73 -15.19 17.36 0.75
N CYS A 74 -15.31 18.07 1.88
CA CYS A 74 -15.47 17.45 3.20
C CYS A 74 -16.71 16.56 3.27
N LEU A 75 -17.85 17.01 2.73
CA LEU A 75 -19.07 16.20 2.67
C LEU A 75 -18.88 14.94 1.81
N GLN A 76 -18.29 15.07 0.61
CA GLN A 76 -18.01 13.92 -0.25
C GLN A 76 -17.07 12.89 0.40
N VAL A 77 -16.11 13.37 1.19
CA VAL A 77 -15.21 12.51 1.96
C VAL A 77 -15.96 11.82 3.09
N GLN A 78 -16.81 12.53 3.83
CA GLN A 78 -17.65 11.95 4.89
C GLN A 78 -18.56 10.85 4.33
N ASP A 79 -19.31 11.15 3.26
CA ASP A 79 -20.20 10.19 2.60
C ASP A 79 -19.43 8.93 2.16
N PHE A 80 -18.24 9.10 1.59
CA PHE A 80 -17.39 7.96 1.21
C PHE A 80 -16.91 7.14 2.41
N MET A 81 -16.50 7.81 3.50
CA MET A 81 -16.01 7.14 4.70
C MET A 81 -17.13 6.32 5.36
N GLU A 82 -18.34 6.87 5.44
CA GLU A 82 -19.52 6.21 5.98
C GLU A 82 -20.02 5.05 5.11
N ASP A 83 -20.00 5.20 3.79
CA ASP A 83 -20.43 4.15 2.86
C ASP A 83 -19.45 2.96 2.81
N LYS A 84 -18.14 3.24 2.69
CA LYS A 84 -17.13 2.20 2.39
C LYS A 84 -15.80 2.38 3.10
N GLY A 85 -15.39 3.61 3.38
CA GLY A 85 -14.04 3.90 3.85
C GLY A 85 -13.73 3.25 5.20
N PHE A 86 -14.65 3.30 6.16
CA PHE A 86 -14.45 2.67 7.46
C PHE A 86 -14.43 1.15 7.38
N GLU A 87 -15.40 0.53 6.68
CA GLU A 87 -15.43 -0.93 6.49
C GLU A 87 -14.15 -1.43 5.81
N PHE A 88 -13.67 -0.72 4.78
CA PHE A 88 -12.41 -1.05 4.12
C PHE A 88 -11.22 -1.01 5.07
N LEU A 89 -11.12 0.02 5.92
CA LEU A 89 -10.03 0.14 6.89
C LEU A 89 -10.07 -1.00 7.91
N ASP A 90 -11.24 -1.35 8.40
CA ASP A 90 -11.41 -2.44 9.37
C ASP A 90 -11.03 -3.78 8.76
N GLN A 91 -11.52 -4.08 7.56
CA GLN A 91 -11.15 -5.31 6.84
C GLN A 91 -9.67 -5.35 6.52
N ALA A 92 -9.06 -4.23 6.14
CA ALA A 92 -7.65 -4.15 5.81
C ALA A 92 -6.72 -4.33 7.03
N MET A 93 -7.24 -4.35 8.27
CA MET A 93 -6.45 -4.76 9.43
C MET A 93 -6.29 -6.28 9.53
N GLU A 94 -7.14 -7.06 8.85
CA GLU A 94 -7.08 -8.52 8.86
C GLU A 94 -6.02 -9.05 7.89
N LEU A 95 -5.11 -9.89 8.39
CA LEU A 95 -4.00 -10.43 7.60
C LEU A 95 -4.49 -11.19 6.35
N ALA A 96 -5.55 -11.99 6.50
CA ALA A 96 -6.12 -12.76 5.39
C ALA A 96 -6.69 -11.86 4.30
N TYR A 97 -7.35 -10.76 4.67
CA TYR A 97 -7.88 -9.78 3.71
C TYR A 97 -6.74 -9.09 2.97
N LEU A 98 -5.69 -8.65 3.68
CA LEU A 98 -4.52 -8.03 3.07
C LEU A 98 -3.80 -8.99 2.12
N ASP A 99 -3.67 -10.27 2.47
CA ASP A 99 -3.06 -11.27 1.61
C ASP A 99 -3.84 -11.41 0.30
N VAL A 100 -5.17 -11.50 0.35
CA VAL A 100 -6.02 -11.52 -0.86
C VAL A 100 -5.87 -10.24 -1.67
N LEU A 101 -5.94 -9.06 -1.02
CA LEU A 101 -5.87 -7.76 -1.69
C LEU A 101 -4.52 -7.53 -2.38
N ILE A 102 -3.42 -7.93 -1.73
CA ILE A 102 -2.05 -7.67 -2.18
C ILE A 102 -1.57 -8.77 -3.14
N ASN A 103 -1.84 -10.04 -2.82
CA ASN A 103 -1.28 -11.20 -3.51
C ASN A 103 -2.28 -11.92 -4.43
N GLY A 104 -3.58 -11.63 -4.36
CA GLY A 104 -4.61 -12.30 -5.19
C GLY A 104 -4.35 -12.21 -6.70
N GLN A 105 -3.70 -11.14 -7.14
CA GLN A 105 -3.20 -10.96 -8.51
C GLN A 105 -1.70 -10.62 -8.49
N SER A 106 -0.88 -11.54 -7.96
CA SER A 106 0.57 -11.37 -7.79
C SER A 106 1.32 -11.13 -9.11
N HIS A 107 0.82 -11.64 -10.24
CA HIS A 107 1.46 -11.57 -11.56
C HIS A 107 1.31 -10.23 -12.28
N ILE A 108 0.49 -9.30 -11.78
CA ILE A 108 0.30 -7.96 -12.35
C ILE A 108 0.42 -6.86 -11.29
N PRO A 109 0.74 -5.62 -11.68
CA PRO A 109 0.70 -4.47 -10.77
C PRO A 109 -0.68 -4.28 -10.11
N SER A 110 -0.70 -4.03 -8.80
CA SER A 110 -1.94 -3.80 -8.06
C SER A 110 -2.52 -2.43 -8.42
N PRO A 111 -3.82 -2.33 -8.73
CA PRO A 111 -4.48 -1.04 -8.96
C PRO A 111 -4.61 -0.22 -7.67
N TYR A 112 -4.44 -0.83 -6.49
CA TYR A 112 -4.62 -0.19 -5.19
C TYR A 112 -3.33 0.38 -4.61
N ILE A 113 -2.17 -0.19 -4.95
CA ILE A 113 -0.88 0.22 -4.35
C ILE A 113 -0.07 1.07 -5.35
N TYR A 114 0.55 2.14 -4.86
CA TYR A 114 1.39 3.02 -5.69
C TYR A 114 2.77 2.38 -5.93
N ASN A 115 3.47 2.01 -4.86
CA ASN A 115 4.83 1.48 -4.96
C ASN A 115 4.81 -0.06 -5.10
N GLN A 116 4.90 -0.54 -6.33
CA GLN A 116 4.83 -1.98 -6.64
C GLN A 116 6.03 -2.76 -6.11
N THR A 117 7.21 -2.15 -6.00
CA THR A 117 8.40 -2.83 -5.46
C THR A 117 8.25 -3.10 -3.97
N TYR A 118 7.79 -2.12 -3.19
CA TYR A 118 7.48 -2.35 -1.77
C TYR A 118 6.25 -3.24 -1.58
N ARG A 119 5.27 -3.20 -2.50
CA ARG A 119 4.18 -4.20 -2.51
C ARG A 119 4.74 -5.61 -2.56
N CYS A 120 5.68 -5.89 -3.46
CA CYS A 120 6.27 -7.23 -3.59
C CYS A 120 6.94 -7.66 -2.28
N MET A 121 7.71 -6.78 -1.64
CA MET A 121 8.37 -7.07 -0.36
C MET A 121 7.38 -7.37 0.77
N ARG A 122 6.37 -6.50 0.94
CA ARG A 122 5.32 -6.67 1.97
C ARG A 122 4.46 -7.89 1.69
N GLY A 123 4.08 -8.07 0.44
CA GLY A 123 3.22 -9.16 -0.03
C GLY A 123 3.84 -10.54 0.22
N LEU A 124 5.17 -10.70 0.02
CA LEU A 124 5.86 -11.95 0.37
C LEU A 124 5.71 -12.27 1.85
N TYR A 125 5.97 -11.31 2.72
CA TYR A 125 5.89 -11.56 4.15
C TYR A 125 4.46 -11.80 4.62
N ILE A 126 3.50 -11.05 4.09
CA ILE A 126 2.06 -11.28 4.34
C ILE A 126 1.64 -12.69 3.90
N ALA A 127 2.01 -13.10 2.69
CA ALA A 127 1.70 -14.45 2.19
C ALA A 127 2.35 -15.54 3.05
N LYS A 128 3.57 -15.29 3.55
CA LYS A 128 4.26 -16.22 4.44
C LYS A 128 3.56 -16.33 5.79
N LEU A 129 3.24 -15.19 6.44
CA LEU A 129 2.53 -15.14 7.72
C LEU A 129 1.15 -15.79 7.64
N ASN A 130 0.44 -15.56 6.54
CA ASN A 130 -0.89 -16.13 6.30
C ASN A 130 -0.84 -17.59 5.81
N GLN A 131 0.35 -18.21 5.74
CA GLN A 131 0.58 -19.56 5.23
C GLN A 131 -0.08 -19.80 3.86
N ASN A 132 0.00 -18.81 2.98
CA ASN A 132 -0.70 -18.82 1.69
C ASN A 132 -0.26 -20.04 0.86
N PRO A 133 -1.18 -20.91 0.42
CA PRO A 133 -0.82 -22.12 -0.34
C PRO A 133 -0.17 -21.81 -1.69
N SER A 134 -0.38 -20.60 -2.22
CA SER A 134 0.23 -20.11 -3.46
C SER A 134 1.57 -19.40 -3.24
N TYR A 135 2.16 -19.46 -2.04
CA TYR A 135 3.38 -18.72 -1.68
C TYR A 135 4.50 -18.87 -2.72
N GLN A 136 4.80 -20.10 -3.15
CA GLN A 136 5.86 -20.35 -4.14
C GLN A 136 5.57 -19.68 -5.49
N ARG A 137 4.31 -19.66 -5.93
CA ARG A 137 3.91 -18.93 -7.14
C ARG A 137 4.08 -17.43 -6.96
N ILE A 138 3.64 -16.88 -5.83
CA ILE A 138 3.76 -15.45 -5.51
C ILE A 138 5.23 -15.01 -5.54
N VAL A 139 6.15 -15.82 -5.01
CA VAL A 139 7.60 -15.56 -5.09
C VAL A 139 8.07 -15.41 -6.53
N GLN A 140 7.67 -16.31 -7.44
CA GLN A 140 8.08 -16.25 -8.84
C GLN A 140 7.46 -15.06 -9.59
N ASP A 141 6.18 -14.79 -9.33
CA ASP A 141 5.49 -13.63 -9.91
C ASP A 141 6.19 -12.32 -9.50
N TYR A 142 6.53 -12.19 -8.22
CA TYR A 142 7.19 -11.00 -7.69
C TYR A 142 8.65 -10.87 -8.14
N LYS A 143 9.38 -11.97 -8.31
CA LYS A 143 10.71 -11.94 -8.95
C LYS A 143 10.61 -11.35 -10.36
N THR A 144 9.62 -11.78 -11.14
CA THR A 144 9.35 -11.24 -12.48
C THR A 144 9.00 -9.74 -12.44
N LEU A 145 8.06 -9.34 -11.59
CA LEU A 145 7.63 -7.94 -11.49
C LEU A 145 8.76 -7.01 -11.04
N VAL A 146 9.53 -7.39 -10.03
CA VAL A 146 10.67 -6.60 -9.55
C VAL A 146 11.73 -6.50 -10.64
N ALA A 147 12.03 -7.59 -11.36
CA ALA A 147 12.97 -7.59 -12.47
C ALA A 147 12.58 -6.58 -13.57
N GLN A 148 11.29 -6.52 -13.92
CA GLN A 148 10.74 -5.65 -14.97
C GLN A 148 10.47 -4.21 -14.51
N SER A 149 10.48 -3.93 -13.20
CA SER A 149 10.19 -2.61 -12.65
C SER A 149 11.36 -1.63 -12.78
N ASN A 150 11.12 -0.35 -12.52
CA ASN A 150 12.15 0.68 -12.34
C ASN A 150 12.75 0.66 -10.91
N ALA A 151 12.79 -0.50 -10.24
CA ALA A 151 13.39 -0.63 -8.91
C ALA A 151 14.88 -0.27 -8.94
N THR A 152 15.32 0.48 -7.93
CA THR A 152 16.75 0.78 -7.73
C THR A 152 17.51 -0.50 -7.36
N ASP A 153 18.84 -0.51 -7.58
CA ASP A 153 19.68 -1.66 -7.19
C ASP A 153 19.55 -2.01 -5.71
N GLN A 154 19.40 -0.98 -4.87
CA GLN A 154 19.17 -1.17 -3.45
C GLN A 154 17.85 -1.88 -3.17
N GLN A 155 16.77 -1.50 -3.85
CA GLN A 155 15.46 -2.16 -3.70
C GLN A 155 15.50 -3.60 -4.22
N ARG A 156 16.21 -3.87 -5.33
CA ARG A 156 16.39 -5.24 -5.84
C ARG A 156 17.14 -6.12 -4.84
N LYS A 157 18.26 -5.64 -4.31
CA LYS A 157 19.04 -6.34 -3.26
C LYS A 157 18.20 -6.58 -2.00
N ALA A 158 17.40 -5.60 -1.58
CA ALA A 158 16.50 -5.76 -0.44
C ALA A 158 15.47 -6.87 -0.69
N PHE A 159 14.86 -6.90 -1.88
CA PHE A 159 13.89 -7.92 -2.27
C PHE A 159 14.51 -9.33 -2.31
N GLU A 160 15.71 -9.47 -2.87
CA GLU A 160 16.44 -10.74 -2.91
C GLU A 160 16.76 -11.27 -1.51
N ARG A 161 17.24 -10.40 -0.61
CA ARG A 161 17.51 -10.76 0.79
C ARG A 161 16.25 -11.21 1.53
N ILE A 162 15.10 -10.55 1.27
CA ILE A 162 13.81 -10.98 1.81
C ILE A 162 13.46 -12.39 1.32
N CYS A 163 13.58 -12.66 0.01
CA CYS A 163 13.32 -13.99 -0.54
C CYS A 163 14.16 -15.07 0.15
N GLN A 164 15.47 -14.85 0.25
CA GLN A 164 16.40 -15.79 0.89
C GLN A 164 16.07 -16.01 2.37
N TYR A 165 15.74 -14.95 3.10
CA TYR A 165 15.34 -15.07 4.51
C TYR A 165 14.05 -15.89 4.66
N LEU A 166 13.05 -15.62 3.83
CA LEU A 166 11.74 -16.28 3.93
C LEU A 166 11.72 -17.72 3.41
N GLU A 167 12.74 -18.16 2.68
CA GLU A 167 12.93 -19.56 2.29
C GLU A 167 13.20 -20.45 3.51
N VAL A 168 14.00 -19.98 4.46
CA VAL A 168 14.36 -20.74 5.69
C VAL A 168 13.47 -20.41 6.88
N PHE A 169 12.74 -19.29 6.84
CA PHE A 169 11.83 -18.87 7.90
C PHE A 169 10.62 -19.81 8.00
N SER A 170 10.31 -20.26 9.22
CA SER A 170 9.09 -21.00 9.56
C SER A 170 8.22 -20.14 10.45
N VAL A 171 6.92 -20.06 10.13
CA VAL A 171 5.93 -19.46 11.04
C VAL A 171 5.59 -20.54 12.06
N ASN A 172 5.91 -20.30 13.34
CA ASN A 172 5.59 -21.20 14.44
C ASN A 172 4.13 -21.06 14.86
#